data_AF-A0A1I3HDY0-F1
#
_entry.id   AF-A0A1I3HDY0-F1
#
_cell.length_a   1.000
_cell.length_b   1.000
_cell.length_c   1.000
_cell.angle_alpha   90.00
_cell.angle_beta   90.00
_cell.angle_gamma   90.00
#
_symmetry.space_group_name_H-M   'P 1'
#
loop_
_entity.id
_entity.type
_entity.pdbx_description
1 polymer ?
#
loop_
_entity_poly.entity_id
_entity_poly.type
_entity_poly.pdbx_seq_one_letter_code
_entity_poly.pdbx_strand_id
1 'polypeptide(L)'
;MTYPISFRRKVLSVREKENLSIAQVAKRFCVGIASVTRWIKTPAPKTTRNKPATKIDMEKLAQDVKNYPDAYQYERAKRLGVSKQGINHALKRSGRDL
;
A
#
# COMPACT_ATOMS: atom_id res chain seq x y z
N MET A 1 -5.07 -9.00 11.41
CA MET A 1 -6.49 -8.70 11.11
C MET A 1 -6.69 -7.21 10.97
N THR A 2 -7.42 -6.77 9.94
CA THR A 2 -7.74 -5.36 9.72
C THR A 2 -9.18 -5.12 10.16
N TYR A 3 -9.37 -4.33 11.21
CA TYR A 3 -10.72 -3.91 11.61
C TYR A 3 -11.32 -2.97 10.55
N PRO A 4 -12.61 -3.10 10.20
CA PRO A 4 -13.33 -2.18 9.32
C PRO A 4 -13.29 -0.74 9.85
N ILE A 5 -13.32 0.25 8.95
CA ILE A 5 -13.28 1.66 9.34
C ILE A 5 -14.49 2.06 10.20
N SER A 6 -15.66 1.48 9.93
CA SER A 6 -16.89 1.68 10.71
C SER A 6 -16.71 1.28 12.17
N PHE A 7 -16.11 0.11 12.42
CA PHE A 7 -15.81 -0.37 13.76
C PHE A 7 -14.85 0.57 14.49
N ARG A 8 -13.75 0.99 13.84
CA ARG A 8 -12.78 1.91 14.44
C ARG A 8 -13.42 3.23 14.84
N ARG A 9 -14.25 3.81 13.96
CA ARG A 9 -15.02 5.04 14.23
C ARG A 9 -15.98 4.84 15.40
N LYS A 10 -16.66 3.69 15.48
CA LYS A 10 -17.55 3.37 16.60
C LYS A 10 -16.79 3.30 17.92
N VAL A 11 -15.65 2.63 17.96
CA VAL A 11 -14.80 2.54 19.16
C VAL A 11 -14.35 3.92 19.62
N LEU A 12 -13.91 4.78 18.70
CA LEU A 12 -13.50 6.16 19.02
C LEU A 12 -14.68 7.02 19.49
N SER A 13 -15.86 6.90 18.87
CA SER A 13 -17.06 7.61 19.28
C SER A 13 -17.53 7.22 20.68
N VAL A 14 -17.48 5.92 21.02
CA VAL A 14 -17.83 5.46 22.38
C VAL A 14 -16.82 5.94 23.41
N ARG A 15 -15.52 5.94 23.07
CA ARG A 15 -14.47 6.51 23.93
C ARG A 15 -14.76 7.96 24.29
N GLU A 16 -15.10 8.78 23.31
CA GLU A 16 -15.37 10.21 23.50
C GLU A 16 -16.65 10.45 24.29
N LYS A 17 -17.75 9.75 23.94
CA LYS A 17 -19.04 9.90 24.62
C LYS A 17 -19.01 9.52 26.10
N GLU A 18 -18.21 8.52 26.45
CA GLU A 18 -18.13 8.00 27.82
C GLU A 18 -16.84 8.43 28.56
N ASN A 19 -16.04 9.30 27.94
CA ASN A 19 -14.78 9.81 28.47
C ASN A 19 -13.82 8.71 28.98
N LEU A 20 -13.74 7.59 28.26
CA LEU A 20 -13.00 6.40 28.68
C LEU A 20 -11.49 6.53 28.38
N SER A 21 -10.67 5.92 29.23
CA SER A 21 -9.25 5.75 28.96
C SER A 21 -9.01 4.75 27.83
N ILE A 22 -7.84 4.83 27.20
CA ILE A 22 -7.45 3.93 26.10
C ILE A 22 -7.47 2.46 26.55
N ALA A 23 -7.04 2.19 27.79
CA ALA A 23 -7.03 0.84 28.36
C ALA A 23 -8.46 0.32 28.62
N GLN A 24 -9.37 1.16 29.11
CA GLN A 24 -10.77 0.78 29.32
C GLN A 24 -11.48 0.47 28.00
N VAL A 25 -11.25 1.28 26.97
CA VAL A 25 -11.80 1.06 25.63
C VAL A 25 -11.24 -0.23 25.02
N ALA A 26 -9.92 -0.45 25.13
CA ALA A 26 -9.27 -1.67 24.66
C ALA A 26 -9.88 -2.92 25.32
N LYS A 27 -10.07 -2.88 26.65
CA LYS A 27 -10.70 -3.98 27.41
C LYS A 27 -12.15 -4.19 26.99
N ARG A 28 -12.94 -3.13 26.85
CA ARG A 28 -14.38 -3.21 26.50
C ARG A 28 -14.64 -3.79 25.11
N PHE A 29 -13.82 -3.42 24.14
CA PHE A 29 -13.95 -3.88 22.75
C PHE A 29 -13.06 -5.09 22.43
N CYS A 30 -12.36 -5.66 23.42
CA CYS A 30 -11.43 -6.77 23.27
C CYS A 30 -10.38 -6.52 22.18
N VAL A 31 -9.86 -5.29 22.10
CA VAL A 31 -8.85 -4.89 21.11
C VAL A 31 -7.55 -4.48 21.80
N GLY A 32 -6.42 -4.61 21.11
CA GLY A 32 -5.14 -4.20 21.67
C GLY A 32 -5.06 -2.69 21.92
N ILE A 33 -4.44 -2.28 23.03
CA ILE A 33 -4.19 -0.87 23.38
C ILE A 33 -3.50 -0.14 22.20
N ALA A 34 -2.50 -0.78 21.58
CA ALA A 34 -1.78 -0.25 20.43
C ALA A 34 -2.67 -0.02 19.19
N SER A 35 -3.78 -0.75 19.07
CA SER A 35 -4.75 -0.56 17.97
C SER A 35 -5.58 0.70 18.22
N VAL A 36 -6.07 0.90 19.44
CA VAL A 36 -6.82 2.11 19.82
C VAL A 36 -5.94 3.36 19.66
N THR A 37 -4.68 3.32 20.13
CA THR A 37 -3.75 4.46 19.96
C THR A 37 -3.49 4.76 18.48
N ARG A 38 -3.35 3.75 17.62
CA ARG A 38 -3.24 3.95 16.17
C ARG A 38 -4.49 4.57 15.57
N TRP A 39 -5.68 4.15 15.97
CA TRP A 39 -6.92 4.68 15.42
C TRP A 39 -7.17 6.13 15.81
N ILE A 40 -6.73 6.55 17.00
CA ILE A 40 -6.76 7.96 17.41
C ILE A 40 -5.93 8.82 16.43
N LYS A 41 -4.74 8.37 16.04
CA LYS A 41 -3.89 9.08 15.07
C LYS A 41 -4.42 8.97 13.64
N THR A 42 -4.88 7.79 13.25
CA THR A 42 -5.34 7.51 11.88
C THR A 42 -6.39 6.39 11.91
N PRO A 43 -7.69 6.74 11.87
CA PRO A 43 -8.75 5.73 11.88
C PRO A 43 -8.81 4.96 10.55
N ALA A 44 -8.41 5.59 9.44
CA ALA A 44 -8.42 4.96 8.13
C ALA A 44 -7.47 3.74 8.06
N PRO A 45 -7.91 2.60 7.53
CA PRO A 45 -7.01 1.48 7.25
C PRO A 45 -6.01 1.86 6.18
N LYS A 46 -4.73 1.50 6.39
CA LYS A 46 -3.75 1.47 5.30
C LYS A 46 -4.04 0.21 4.49
N THR A 47 -4.56 0.39 3.28
CA THR A 47 -4.94 -0.72 2.38
C THR A 47 -3.77 -1.24 1.57
N THR A 48 -2.82 -0.38 1.21
CA THR A 48 -1.68 -0.72 0.37
C THR A 48 -0.35 -0.37 1.04
N ARG A 49 0.66 -1.21 0.81
CA ARG A 49 2.03 -0.89 1.18
C ARG A 49 2.63 -0.01 0.09
N ASN A 50 2.94 1.24 0.42
CA ASN A 50 3.77 2.07 -0.45
C ASN A 50 5.23 1.58 -0.35
N LYS A 51 5.66 0.71 -1.27
CA LYS A 51 7.06 0.28 -1.39
C LYS A 51 7.56 0.56 -2.81
N PRO A 52 8.71 1.26 -2.96
CA PRO A 52 9.27 1.51 -4.27
C PRO A 52 9.75 0.22 -4.94
N ALA A 53 9.84 0.24 -6.28
CA ALA A 53 10.43 -0.83 -7.05
C ALA A 53 11.93 -0.89 -6.77
N THR A 54 12.41 -1.95 -6.14
CA THR A 54 13.84 -2.05 -5.77
C THR A 54 14.70 -2.64 -6.88
N LYS A 55 14.10 -3.45 -7.79
CA LYS A 55 14.85 -4.22 -8.80
C LYS A 55 14.88 -3.58 -10.19
N ILE A 56 13.97 -2.65 -10.48
CA ILE A 56 13.84 -2.03 -11.81
C ILE A 56 14.07 -0.54 -11.66
N ASP A 57 15.07 -0.05 -12.36
CA ASP A 57 15.30 1.36 -12.58
C ASP A 57 14.22 1.90 -13.53
N MET A 58 13.34 2.76 -13.00
CA MET A 58 12.18 3.28 -13.73
C MET A 58 12.58 4.28 -14.81
N GLU A 59 13.72 4.96 -14.68
CA GLU A 59 14.24 5.89 -15.68
C GLU A 59 14.78 5.11 -16.88
N LYS A 60 15.57 4.06 -16.63
CA LYS A 60 16.05 3.16 -17.69
C LYS A 60 14.91 2.49 -18.44
N LEU A 61 13.85 2.07 -17.73
CA LEU A 61 12.66 1.52 -18.38
C LEU A 61 11.96 2.57 -19.26
N ALA A 62 11.81 3.82 -18.78
CA ALA A 62 11.18 4.88 -19.56
C ALA A 62 11.98 5.19 -20.84
N GLN A 63 13.31 5.20 -20.74
CA GLN A 63 14.18 5.40 -21.90
C GLN A 63 14.08 4.22 -22.89
N ASP A 64 14.01 2.98 -22.40
CA ASP A 64 13.83 1.79 -23.26
C ASP A 64 12.49 1.81 -24.01
N VAL A 65 11.41 2.26 -23.35
CA VAL A 65 10.09 2.44 -23.99
C VAL A 65 10.14 3.51 -25.08
N LYS A 66 10.87 4.60 -24.85
CA LYS A 66 11.03 5.67 -25.85
C LYS A 66 11.88 5.24 -27.05
N ASN A 67 12.95 4.50 -26.80
CA ASN A 67 13.88 4.06 -27.86
C ASN A 67 13.30 2.90 -28.69
N TYR A 68 12.49 2.05 -28.08
CA TYR A 68 11.90 0.87 -28.72
C TYR A 68 10.41 0.78 -28.39
N PRO A 69 9.53 1.56 -29.03
CA PRO A 69 8.10 1.57 -28.69
C PRO A 69 7.44 0.20 -28.91
N ASP A 70 7.77 -0.47 -30.02
CA ASP A 70 7.14 -1.74 -30.43
C ASP A 70 7.80 -2.99 -29.81
N ALA A 71 8.84 -2.82 -28.99
CA ALA A 71 9.54 -3.95 -28.41
C ALA A 71 8.67 -4.74 -27.44
N TYR A 72 8.71 -6.06 -27.59
CA TYR A 72 8.01 -6.97 -26.70
C TYR A 72 8.63 -6.97 -25.30
N GLN A 73 7.82 -7.25 -24.28
CA GLN A 73 8.26 -7.25 -22.87
C GLN A 73 9.46 -8.18 -22.60
N TYR A 74 9.62 -9.28 -23.35
CA TYR A 74 10.76 -10.19 -23.19
C TYR A 74 12.07 -9.61 -23.74
N GLU A 75 12.00 -8.76 -24.77
CA GLU A 75 13.16 -8.06 -25.33
C GLU A 75 13.64 -6.96 -24.38
N ARG A 76 12.70 -6.19 -23.83
CA ARG A 76 12.98 -5.18 -22.79
C ARG A 76 13.63 -5.82 -21.56
N ALA A 77 13.09 -6.96 -21.14
CA ALA A 77 13.63 -7.76 -20.05
C ALA A 77 15.09 -8.19 -20.30
N LYS A 78 15.41 -8.64 -21.51
CA LYS A 78 16.77 -9.00 -21.92
C LYS A 78 17.72 -7.79 -21.87
N ARG A 79 17.29 -6.63 -22.38
CA ARG A 79 18.10 -5.39 -22.37
C ARG A 79 18.34 -4.84 -20.95
N LEU A 80 17.33 -4.91 -20.09
CA LEU A 80 17.38 -4.37 -18.73
C LEU A 80 17.86 -5.39 -17.68
N GLY A 81 18.14 -6.63 -18.06
CA GLY A 81 18.64 -7.68 -17.16
C GLY A 81 17.63 -8.11 -16.09
N VAL A 82 16.34 -8.04 -16.40
CA VAL A 82 15.24 -8.35 -15.45
C VAL A 82 14.28 -9.38 -16.02
N SER A 83 13.40 -9.93 -15.18
CA SER A 83 12.36 -10.86 -15.63
C SER A 83 11.28 -10.15 -16.46
N LYS A 84 10.69 -10.83 -17.45
CA LYS A 84 9.52 -10.36 -18.21
C LYS A 84 8.37 -9.90 -17.30
N GLN A 85 8.05 -10.67 -16.25
CA GLN A 85 6.99 -10.33 -15.29
C GLN A 85 7.30 -9.03 -14.54
N GLY A 86 8.57 -8.80 -14.21
CA GLY A 86 9.06 -7.54 -13.65
C GLY A 86 8.77 -6.34 -14.56
N ILE A 87 9.07 -6.46 -15.86
CA ILE A 87 8.75 -5.43 -16.86
C ILE A 87 7.24 -5.17 -16.90
N ASN A 88 6.43 -6.23 -17.00
CA ASN A 88 4.96 -6.11 -17.01
C ASN A 88 4.45 -5.32 -15.79
N HIS A 89 4.88 -5.69 -14.57
CA HIS A 89 4.49 -4.96 -13.35
C HIS A 89 5.00 -3.51 -13.33
N ALA A 90 6.18 -3.24 -13.89
CA ALA A 90 6.74 -1.89 -13.94
C ALA A 90 5.99 -1.00 -14.94
N LEU A 91 5.61 -1.52 -16.11
CA LEU A 91 4.79 -0.83 -17.11
C LEU A 91 3.43 -0.45 -16.53
N LYS A 92 2.73 -1.42 -15.93
CA LYS A 92 1.45 -1.24 -15.21
C LYS A 92 1.52 -0.14 -14.15
N ARG A 93 2.59 -0.15 -13.35
CA ARG A 93 2.80 0.88 -12.31
C ARG A 93 2.96 2.28 -12.90
N SER A 94 3.60 2.38 -14.06
CA SER A 94 3.88 3.66 -14.71
C SER A 94 2.74 4.18 -15.61
N GLY A 95 1.62 3.46 -15.71
CA GLY A 95 0.53 3.81 -16.63
C GLY A 95 0.91 3.70 -18.10
N ARG A 96 1.95 2.91 -18.41
CA ARG A 96 2.47 2.67 -19.77
C ARG A 96 2.14 1.26 -20.24
N ASP A 97 0.92 0.82 -19.96
CA ASP A 97 0.40 -0.39 -20.58
C ASP A 97 0.18 -0.09 -22.08
N LEU A 98 1.14 -0.53 -22.89
CA LEU A 98 1.02 -0.70 -24.35
C LEU A 98 0.63 -2.16 -24.62
#